data_AF-A0A9N9ASQ0-F1
#
_entry.id   AF-A0A9N9ASQ0-F1
#
_cell.length_a   1.000
_cell.length_b   1.000
_cell.length_c   1.000
_cell.angle_alpha   90.00
_cell.angle_beta   90.00
_cell.angle_gamma   90.00
#
_symmetry.space_group_name_H-M   'P 1'
#
loop_
_entity.id
_entity.type
_entity.pdbx_description
1 polymer ?
#
loop_
_entity_poly.entity_id
_entity_poly.type
_entity_poly.pdbx_seq_one_letter_code
_entity_poly.pdbx_strand_id
1 'polypeptide(L)'
;MLIALGMRIHDVFPGQGVIHTNSQLNKIMATGKGIYFFGEAARFGRDEYSHYDAMTPIFKSDGTICAVFALIYDTTQKIINTRRLKTLGEFGKHISG
;
A
#
# COMPACT_ATOMS: atom_id res chain seq x y z
N MET A 1 -10.33 4.14 11.02
CA MET A 1 -10.83 4.18 9.62
C MET A 1 -10.93 5.64 9.22
N LEU A 2 -10.19 6.07 8.19
CA LEU A 2 -10.24 7.44 7.68
C LEU A 2 -11.29 7.51 6.57
N ILE A 3 -12.23 8.45 6.67
CA ILE A 3 -13.21 8.74 5.61
C ILE A 3 -12.88 10.13 5.08
N ALA A 4 -12.56 10.22 3.79
CA ALA A 4 -12.12 11.46 3.13
C ALA A 4 -12.93 11.71 1.84
N LEU A 5 -14.25 11.60 1.93
CA LEU A 5 -15.14 11.78 0.79
C LEU A 5 -15.10 13.23 0.29
N GLY A 6 -14.96 13.43 -1.02
CA GLY A 6 -14.90 14.77 -1.64
C GLY A 6 -13.55 15.48 -1.50
N MET A 7 -12.57 14.88 -0.82
CA MET A 7 -11.21 15.41 -0.71
C MET A 7 -10.35 14.94 -1.89
N ARG A 8 -9.34 15.74 -2.26
CA ARG A 8 -8.35 15.33 -3.25
C ARG A 8 -7.29 14.46 -2.59
N ILE A 9 -6.75 13.49 -3.33
CA ILE A 9 -5.82 12.50 -2.77
C ILE A 9 -4.57 13.13 -2.14
N HIS A 10 -4.08 14.23 -2.70
CA HIS A 10 -2.92 14.96 -2.17
C HIS A 10 -3.22 15.74 -0.89
N ASP A 11 -4.50 16.05 -0.61
CA ASP A 11 -4.92 16.66 0.65
C ASP A 11 -4.96 15.61 1.78
N VAL A 12 -5.07 14.31 1.43
CA VAL A 12 -5.18 13.18 2.38
C VAL A 12 -3.82 12.50 2.62
N PHE A 13 -3.00 12.37 1.59
CA PHE A 13 -1.70 11.70 1.64
C PHE A 13 -0.60 12.66 1.18
N PRO A 14 -0.07 13.54 2.05
CA PRO A 14 0.95 14.50 1.62
C PRO A 14 2.31 13.83 1.31
N GLY A 15 3.04 14.34 0.31
CA GLY A 15 4.45 13.97 0.03
C GLY A 15 4.66 12.95 -1.11
N GLN A 16 5.74 12.16 -1.01
CA GLN A 16 6.20 11.21 -2.05
C GLN A 16 5.14 10.16 -2.45
N GLY A 17 4.21 9.84 -1.54
CA GLY A 17 3.10 8.92 -1.83
C GLY A 17 2.21 9.38 -2.99
N VAL A 18 1.98 10.69 -3.14
CA VAL A 18 1.13 11.26 -4.20
C VAL A 18 1.71 11.01 -5.59
N ILE A 19 3.03 11.16 -5.74
CA ILE A 19 3.71 11.03 -7.04
C ILE A 19 3.59 9.58 -7.54
N HIS A 20 3.83 8.62 -6.66
CA HIS A 20 3.71 7.21 -7.00
C HIS A 20 2.26 6.83 -7.33
N THR A 21 1.30 7.27 -6.50
CA THR A 21 -0.13 7.00 -6.73
C THR A 21 -0.63 7.61 -8.04
N ASN A 22 -0.21 8.83 -8.40
CA ASN A 22 -0.61 9.45 -9.67
C ASN A 22 -0.10 8.67 -10.90
N SER A 23 1.15 8.19 -10.86
CA SER A 23 1.69 7.36 -11.94
C SER A 23 0.92 6.04 -12.10
N GLN A 24 0.55 5.42 -10.98
CA GLN A 24 -0.22 4.18 -10.92
C GLN A 24 -1.64 4.39 -11.49
N LEU A 25 -2.32 5.47 -11.07
CA LEU A 25 -3.63 5.85 -11.59
C LEU A 25 -3.60 6.12 -13.09
N ASN A 26 -2.63 6.89 -13.59
CA ASN A 26 -2.50 7.18 -15.03
C ASN A 26 -2.34 5.89 -15.85
N LYS A 27 -1.58 4.91 -15.34
CA LYS A 27 -1.42 3.62 -16.01
C LYS A 27 -2.73 2.83 -16.07
N ILE A 28 -3.52 2.83 -14.99
CA ILE A 28 -4.84 2.19 -14.98
C ILE A 28 -5.76 2.89 -15.98
N MET A 29 -5.81 4.22 -15.95
CA MET A 29 -6.65 5.01 -16.85
C MET A 29 -6.30 4.77 -18.32
N ALA A 30 -5.02 4.64 -18.65
CA ALA A 30 -4.56 4.39 -20.01
C ALA A 30 -4.80 2.95 -20.49
N THR A 31 -4.76 1.97 -19.60
CA THR A 31 -4.76 0.54 -19.99
C THR A 31 -6.06 -0.19 -19.68
N GLY A 32 -6.90 0.34 -18.78
CA GLY A 32 -8.03 -0.37 -18.22
C GLY A 32 -7.65 -1.61 -17.41
N LYS A 33 -6.39 -1.76 -17.00
CA LYS A 33 -5.92 -2.93 -16.25
C LYS A 33 -5.59 -2.55 -14.82
N GLY A 34 -6.04 -3.38 -13.89
CA GLY A 34 -5.64 -3.28 -12.50
C GLY A 34 -4.15 -3.59 -12.31
N ILE A 35 -3.61 -3.12 -11.19
CA ILE A 35 -2.21 -3.28 -10.81
C ILE A 35 -2.11 -3.75 -9.37
N TYR A 36 -1.12 -4.60 -9.14
CA TYR A 36 -0.76 -5.11 -7.82
C TYR A 36 0.67 -4.69 -7.54
N PHE A 37 0.91 -4.12 -6.37
CA PHE A 37 2.25 -3.77 -5.96
C PHE A 37 2.45 -3.95 -4.45
N PHE A 38 3.69 -4.27 -4.12
CA PHE A 38 4.18 -4.33 -2.76
C PHE A 38 5.09 -3.10 -2.58
N GLY A 39 4.71 -2.21 -1.67
CA GLY A 39 5.44 -0.96 -1.45
C GLY A 39 5.69 -0.71 0.03
N GLU A 40 6.90 -0.31 0.38
CA GLU A 40 7.22 0.25 1.69
C GLU A 40 6.90 1.73 1.66
N ALA A 41 5.98 2.19 2.50
CA ALA A 41 5.59 3.60 2.56
C ALA A 41 5.50 4.02 4.02
N ALA A 42 6.33 4.99 4.41
CA ALA A 42 6.22 5.65 5.70
C ALA A 42 4.89 6.41 5.74
N ARG A 43 3.95 5.93 6.56
CA ARG A 43 2.67 6.59 6.81
C ARG A 43 2.75 7.29 8.15
N PHE A 44 2.41 8.57 8.17
CA PHE A 44 2.26 9.38 9.39
C PHE A 44 3.48 9.36 10.34
N GLY A 45 4.71 9.37 9.79
CA GLY A 45 5.94 9.44 10.60
C GLY A 45 6.27 8.18 11.39
N ARG A 46 5.60 7.06 11.10
CA ARG A 46 5.98 5.74 11.57
C ARG A 46 6.65 4.97 10.43
N ASP A 47 7.67 4.19 10.78
CA ASP A 47 8.28 3.20 9.89
C ASP A 47 7.25 2.07 9.65
N GLU A 48 6.23 2.36 8.85
CA GLU A 48 5.23 1.39 8.42
C GLU A 48 5.85 0.54 7.30
N TYR A 49 6.33 -0.63 7.69
CA TYR A 49 6.94 -1.61 6.82
C TYR A 49 5.86 -2.31 6.01
N SER A 50 5.76 -1.89 4.76
CA SER A 50 5.11 -2.59 3.65
C SER A 50 3.57 -2.66 3.69
N HIS A 51 2.98 -2.19 2.59
CA HIS A 51 1.58 -2.37 2.26
C HIS A 51 1.46 -3.26 1.01
N TYR A 52 0.49 -4.17 1.02
CA TYR A 52 0.00 -4.78 -0.21
C TYR A 52 -1.11 -3.89 -0.75
N ASP A 53 -0.91 -3.36 -1.95
CA ASP A 53 -1.89 -2.52 -2.61
C ASP A 53 -2.36 -3.19 -3.90
N ALA A 54 -3.67 -3.22 -4.07
CA ALA A 54 -4.34 -3.62 -5.30
C ALA A 54 -5.22 -2.47 -5.76
N MET A 55 -4.94 -1.94 -6.95
CA MET A 55 -5.74 -0.89 -7.56
C MET A 55 -6.43 -1.44 -8.81
N THR A 56 -7.76 -1.37 -8.85
CA THR A 56 -8.57 -1.88 -9.96
C THR A 56 -9.50 -0.79 -10.53
N PRO A 57 -9.64 -0.70 -11.87
CA PRO A 57 -10.58 0.24 -12.46
C PRO A 57 -12.03 -0.19 -12.19
N ILE A 58 -12.89 0.80 -11.96
CA ILE A 58 -14.34 0.64 -11.96
C ILE A 58 -14.85 1.18 -13.29
N PHE A 59 -15.52 0.32 -14.04
CA PHE A 59 -16.08 0.65 -15.34
C PHE A 59 -17.55 1.07 -15.23
N LYS A 60 -17.95 2.03 -16.06
CA LYS A 60 -19.35 2.30 -16.37
C LYS A 60 -19.87 1.27 -17.36
N SER A 61 -21.19 1.29 -17.60
CA SER A 61 -21.83 0.44 -18.61
C SER A 61 -21.34 0.69 -20.04
N ASP A 62 -20.82 1.88 -20.33
CA ASP A 62 -20.27 2.24 -21.65
C ASP A 62 -18.79 1.80 -21.83
N GLY A 63 -18.21 1.10 -20.85
CA GLY A 63 -16.82 0.64 -20.88
C GLY A 63 -15.80 1.71 -20.52
N THR A 64 -16.21 2.95 -20.22
CA THR A 64 -15.31 3.99 -19.72
C THR A 64 -15.04 3.82 -18.22
N ILE A 65 -13.87 4.25 -17.75
CA ILE A 65 -13.48 4.16 -16.34
C ILE A 65 -14.06 5.36 -15.60
N CYS A 66 -14.76 5.13 -14.48
CA CYS A 66 -15.29 6.20 -13.63
C CYS A 66 -14.49 6.43 -12.35
N ALA A 67 -13.81 5.40 -11.85
CA ALA A 67 -13.07 5.44 -10.60
C ALA A 67 -12.03 4.31 -10.56
N VAL A 68 -11.16 4.36 -9.55
CA VAL A 68 -10.24 3.28 -9.20
C VAL A 68 -10.55 2.86 -7.76
N PHE A 69 -10.74 1.56 -7.55
CA PHE A 69 -10.83 0.96 -6.23
C PHE A 69 -9.42 0.57 -5.77
N ALA A 70 -9.01 1.00 -4.58
CA ALA A 70 -7.74 0.64 -3.98
C ALA A 70 -7.97 -0.15 -2.70
N LEU A 71 -7.37 -1.35 -2.62
CA LEU A 71 -7.34 -2.17 -1.41
C LEU A 71 -5.93 -2.16 -0.84
N ILE A 72 -5.78 -1.57 0.34
CA ILE A 72 -4.50 -1.43 1.02
C ILE A 72 -4.52 -2.28 2.27
N TYR A 73 -3.62 -3.26 2.36
CA TYR A 73 -3.44 -4.11 3.53
C TYR A 73 -2.14 -3.72 4.26
N ASP A 74 -2.26 -3.29 5.52
CA ASP A 74 -1.13 -3.00 6.39
C ASP A 74 -0.52 -4.32 6.92
N THR A 75 0.75 -4.55 6.59
CA THR A 75 1.50 -5.74 7.06
C THR A 75 2.60 -5.42 8.05
N THR A 76 2.67 -4.18 8.53
CA THR A 76 3.73 -3.67 9.39
C THR A 76 3.97 -4.59 10.60
N GLN A 77 2.92 -4.89 11.37
CA GLN A 77 3.06 -5.73 12.58
C GLN A 77 3.46 -7.17 12.26
N LYS A 78 2.96 -7.73 11.14
CA LYS A 78 3.35 -9.07 10.70
C LYS A 78 4.84 -9.12 10.37
N ILE A 79 5.36 -8.11 9.66
CA ILE A 79 6.78 -8.03 9.28
C ILE A 79 7.65 -7.80 10.52
N ILE A 80 7.27 -6.87 11.41
CA ILE A 80 7.99 -6.61 12.65
C ILE A 80 8.08 -7.89 13.50
N ASN A 81 6.96 -8.59 13.70
CA ASN A 81 6.94 -9.80 14.51
C ASN A 81 7.76 -10.93 13.86
N THR A 82 7.69 -11.08 12.54
CA THR A 82 8.53 -12.04 11.80
C THR A 82 10.02 -11.76 12.02
N ARG A 83 10.44 -10.48 11.94
CA ARG A 83 11.82 -10.07 12.18
C ARG A 83 12.25 -10.36 13.63
N ARG A 84 11.43 -10.01 14.62
CA ARG A 84 11.70 -10.30 16.05
C ARG A 84 11.86 -11.79 16.33
N LEU A 85 10.97 -12.62 15.79
CA LEU A 85 11.03 -14.07 15.95
C LEU A 85 12.30 -14.66 15.32
N LYS A 86 12.71 -14.16 14.15
CA LYS A 86 13.97 -14.58 13.51
C LYS A 86 15.18 -14.27 14.39
N THR A 87 15.27 -13.04 14.91
CA THR A 87 16.36 -12.62 15.81
C THR A 87 16.38 -13.43 17.10
N LEU A 88 15.22 -13.69 17.71
CA LEU A 88 15.12 -14.55 18.90
C LEU A 88 15.61 -15.97 18.61
N GLY A 89 15.26 -16.53 17.45
CA GLY A 89 15.74 -17.84 17.02
C GLY A 89 17.26 -17.90 16.80
N GLU A 90 17.86 -16.82 16.31
CA GLU A 90 19.32 -16.69 16.14
C GLU A 90 20.05 -16.63 17.49
N PHE A 91 19.50 -15.91 18.48
CA PHE A 91 20.04 -15.89 19.85
C PHE A 91 19.90 -17.24 20.55
N GLY A 92 18.75 -17.91 20.42
CA GLY A 92 18.55 -19.25 21.00
C GLY A 92 19.60 -20.26 20.51
N LYS A 93 19.95 -20.22 19.22
CA LYS A 93 21.01 -21.09 18.66
C LYS A 93 22.40 -20.85 19.25
N HIS A 94 22.70 -19.62 19.67
CA HIS A 94 24.00 -19.28 20.28
C HIS A 94 24.07 -19.62 21.78
N ILE A 95 22.94 -19.67 22.47
CA ILE A 95 22.88 -19.94 23.93
C ILE A 95 22.74 -21.45 24.22
N SER A 96 22.16 -22.21 23.29
CA SER A 96 21.92 -23.65 23.45
C SER A 96 23.09 -24.52 22.97
N GLY A 97 24.20 -23.91 22.56
CA GLY A 97 25.41 -24.56 22.04
C GLY A 97 26.52 -24.63 23.08
#